data_AF-A0A969KXF6-F1
#
_entry.id   AF-A0A969KXF6-F1
#
_cell.length_a   1.000
_cell.length_b   1.000
_cell.length_c   1.000
_cell.angle_alpha   90.00
_cell.angle_beta   90.00
_cell.angle_gamma   90.00
#
_symmetry.space_group_name_H-M   'P 1'
#
loop_
_entity.id
_entity.type
_entity.pdbx_description
1 polymer ?
#
loop_
_entity_poly.entity_id
_entity_poly.type
_entity_poly.pdbx_seq_one_letter_code
_entity_poly.pdbx_strand_id
1 'polypeptide(L)'
;ELVLRGELGEVIQLGINHLPEDQRVVLVLSDVQGFSYQEIAEIVDQPLGTVKSRLSRGRQRLRDFLLEQQELLPSQYRLNDE
;
A
#
# COMPACT_ATOMS: atom_id res chain seq x y z
N GLU A 1 -10.88 -8.39 -19.32
CA GLU A 1 -10.94 -8.72 -17.88
C GLU A 1 -9.58 -9.10 -17.30
N LEU A 2 -8.85 -10.07 -17.87
CA LEU A 2 -7.48 -10.42 -17.41
C LEU A 2 -6.43 -9.33 -17.64
N VAL A 3 -6.46 -8.66 -18.80
CA VAL A 3 -5.52 -7.57 -19.14
C VAL A 3 -5.63 -6.41 -18.15
N LEU A 4 -6.86 -5.92 -17.88
CA LEU A 4 -7.13 -4.89 -16.87
C LEU A 4 -6.67 -5.27 -15.47
N ARG A 5 -6.78 -6.55 -15.06
CA ARG A 5 -6.25 -7.03 -13.77
C ARG A 5 -4.72 -7.00 -13.74
N GLY A 6 -4.07 -7.29 -14.87
CA GLY A 6 -2.62 -7.18 -15.03
C GLY A 6 -2.15 -5.72 -14.91
N GLU A 7 -2.74 -4.82 -15.69
CA GLU A 7 -2.42 -3.39 -15.67
C GLU A 7 -2.62 -2.76 -14.28
N LEU A 8 -3.74 -3.08 -13.61
CA LEU A 8 -3.98 -2.61 -12.24
C LEU A 8 -2.95 -3.17 -11.25
N GLY A 9 -2.57 -4.45 -11.39
CA GLY A 9 -1.54 -5.07 -10.58
C GLY A 9 -0.17 -4.40 -10.75
N GLU A 10 0.20 -4.06 -11.98
CA GLU A 10 1.45 -3.34 -12.28
C GLU A 10 1.48 -1.96 -11.61
N VAL A 11 0.39 -1.20 -11.70
CA VAL A 11 0.28 0.13 -11.06
C VAL A 11 0.38 0.04 -9.55
N ILE A 12 -0.29 -0.94 -8.93
CA ILE A 12 -0.19 -1.18 -7.47
C ILE A 12 1.25 -1.52 -7.10
N GLN A 13 1.90 -2.41 -7.87
CA GLN A 13 3.28 -2.82 -7.59
C GLN A 13 4.26 -1.63 -7.74
N LEU A 14 4.07 -0.77 -8.74
CA LEU A 14 4.84 0.46 -8.91
C LEU A 14 4.65 1.41 -7.72
N GLY A 15 3.42 1.56 -7.24
CA GLY A 15 3.11 2.39 -6.07
C GLY A 15 3.76 1.86 -4.79
N ILE A 16 3.67 0.54 -4.56
CA ILE A 16 4.35 -0.12 -3.43
C ILE A 16 5.87 0.09 -3.52
N ASN A 17 6.45 -0.01 -4.71
CA ASN A 17 7.88 0.18 -4.93
C ASN A 17 8.37 1.62 -4.76
N HIS A 18 7.49 2.62 -4.91
CA HIS A 18 7.78 4.03 -4.64
C HIS A 18 7.79 4.40 -3.15
N LEU A 19 7.31 3.52 -2.28
CA LEU A 19 7.30 3.79 -0.85
C LEU A 19 8.73 3.74 -0.28
N PRO A 20 9.05 4.59 0.72
CA PRO A 20 10.23 4.40 1.56
C PRO A 20 10.26 2.97 2.09
N GLU A 21 11.46 2.37 2.14
CA GLU A 21 11.64 0.95 2.44
C GLU A 21 10.95 0.53 3.75
N ASP A 22 11.06 1.37 4.78
CA ASP A 22 10.49 1.12 6.10
C ASP A 22 8.95 1.09 6.10
N GLN A 23 8.32 1.85 5.20
CA GLN A 23 6.86 1.86 4.98
C GLN A 23 6.43 0.70 4.08
N ARG A 24 7.22 0.42 3.04
CA ARG A 24 6.97 -0.70 2.12
C ARG A 24 6.96 -2.03 2.86
N VAL A 25 7.96 -2.28 3.70
CA VAL A 25 8.09 -3.54 4.45
C VAL A 25 6.87 -3.75 5.34
N VAL A 26 6.50 -2.78 6.17
CA VAL A 26 5.36 -2.94 7.09
C VAL A 26 4.02 -3.06 6.34
N LEU A 27 3.89 -2.39 5.18
CA LEU A 27 2.70 -2.50 4.34
C LEU A 27 2.58 -3.88 3.71
N VAL A 28 3.67 -4.44 3.16
CA VAL A 28 3.66 -5.79 2.57
C VAL A 28 3.37 -6.85 3.64
N LEU A 29 4.02 -6.77 4.79
CA LEU A 29 3.77 -7.72 5.88
C LEU A 29 2.31 -7.67 6.35
N SER A 30 1.71 -6.48 6.44
CA SER A 30 0.33 -6.31 6.91
C SER A 30 -0.71 -6.61 5.82
N ASP A 31 -0.66 -5.89 4.71
CA ASP A 31 -1.75 -5.82 3.73
C ASP A 31 -1.65 -6.93 2.67
N VAL A 32 -0.47 -7.49 2.46
CA VAL A 32 -0.24 -8.57 1.49
C VAL A 32 -0.09 -9.92 2.18
N GLN A 33 0.68 -9.98 3.27
CA GLN A 33 0.98 -11.24 3.98
C GLN A 33 0.07 -11.51 5.18
N GLY A 34 -0.69 -10.51 5.65
CA GLY A 34 -1.72 -10.69 6.68
C GLY A 34 -1.18 -10.80 8.11
N PHE A 35 0.08 -10.45 8.36
CA PHE A 35 0.62 -10.43 9.72
C PHE A 35 -0.07 -9.36 10.58
N SER A 36 -0.26 -9.66 11.86
CA SER A 36 -0.72 -8.69 12.84
C SER A 36 0.35 -7.63 13.11
N TYR A 37 -0.07 -6.44 13.57
CA TYR A 37 0.89 -5.37 13.88
C TYR A 37 1.89 -5.75 14.98
N GLN A 38 1.51 -6.68 15.85
CA GLN A 38 2.37 -7.21 16.91
C GLN A 38 3.46 -8.11 16.32
N GLU A 39 3.09 -9.07 15.47
CA GLU A 39 4.05 -9.92 14.75
C GLU A 39 4.98 -9.09 13.87
N ILE A 40 4.46 -8.06 13.20
CA ILE A 40 5.29 -7.15 12.40
C ILE A 40 6.30 -6.42 13.27
N ALA A 41 5.90 -5.92 14.44
CA ALA A 41 6.80 -5.25 15.38
C ALA A 41 7.95 -6.15 15.82
N GLU A 42 7.68 -7.44 16.02
CA GLU A 42 8.68 -8.46 16.33
C GLU A 42 9.57 -8.78 15.13
N ILE A 43 9.00 -8.96 13.92
CA ILE A 43 9.74 -9.27 12.68
C ILE A 43 10.74 -8.16 12.33
N VAL A 44 10.32 -6.88 12.43
CA VAL A 44 11.16 -5.75 12.03
C VAL A 44 11.99 -5.19 13.18
N ASP A 45 11.86 -5.75 14.39
CA ASP A 45 12.50 -5.28 15.63
C ASP A 45 12.28 -3.77 15.88
N GLN A 46 11.01 -3.36 15.92
CA GLN A 46 10.62 -1.95 16.11
C GLN A 46 9.40 -1.83 17.03
N PRO A 47 9.24 -0.70 17.75
CA PRO A 47 8.06 -0.47 18.58
C PRO A 47 6.75 -0.56 17.79
N LEU A 48 5.70 -1.12 18.39
CA LEU A 48 4.35 -1.22 17.79
C LEU A 48 3.83 0.15 17.30
N GLY A 49 4.11 1.23 18.04
CA GLY A 49 3.77 2.60 17.62
C GLY A 49 4.47 3.03 16.32
N THR A 50 5.73 2.62 16.14
CA THR A 50 6.50 2.86 14.91
C THR A 50 5.88 2.11 13.74
N VAL A 51 5.55 0.83 13.91
CA VAL A 51 4.87 0.02 12.89
C VAL A 51 3.55 0.67 12.45
N LYS A 52 2.69 1.03 13.41
CA LYS A 52 1.41 1.70 13.13
C LYS A 52 1.61 3.01 12.35
N SER A 53 2.58 3.83 12.75
CA SER A 53 2.84 5.12 12.11
C SER A 53 3.43 4.95 10.70
N ARG A 54 4.31 3.97 10.47
CA ARG A 54 4.86 3.65 9.15
C ARG A 54 3.78 3.10 8.23
N LEU A 55 2.94 2.19 8.72
CA LEU A 55 1.85 1.63 7.94
C LEU A 55 0.83 2.69 7.53
N SER A 56 0.45 3.57 8.46
CA SER A 56 -0.44 4.69 8.17
C SER A 56 0.12 5.60 7.07
N ARG A 57 1.39 6.01 7.19
CA ARG A 57 2.06 6.85 6.17
C ARG A 57 2.23 6.12 4.84
N GLY A 58 2.54 4.82 4.87
CA GLY A 58 2.69 3.99 3.68
C GLY A 58 1.38 3.87 2.90
N ARG A 59 0.27 3.56 3.59
CA ARG A 59 -1.07 3.51 2.97
C ARG A 59 -1.50 4.86 2.42
N GLN A 60 -1.22 5.95 3.13
CA GLN A 60 -1.50 7.30 2.62
C GLN A 60 -0.74 7.58 1.33
N ARG A 61 0.59 7.37 1.31
CA ARG A 61 1.39 7.57 0.10
C ARG A 61 0.97 6.67 -1.06
N LEU A 62 0.65 5.40 -0.78
CA LEU A 62 0.18 4.48 -1.81
C LEU A 62 -1.15 4.95 -2.40
N ARG A 63 -2.09 5.39 -1.56
CA ARG A 63 -3.35 5.97 -2.02
C ARG A 63 -3.09 7.20 -2.89
N ASP A 64 -2.26 8.12 -2.43
CA ASP A 64 -1.97 9.37 -3.15
C ASP A 64 -1.32 9.06 -4.52
N PHE A 65 -0.38 8.10 -4.59
CA PHE A 65 0.19 7.59 -5.84
C PHE A 65 -0.88 7.01 -6.78
N LEU A 66 -1.77 6.16 -6.26
CA LEU A 66 -2.83 5.55 -7.08
C LEU A 66 -3.81 6.59 -7.62
N LEU A 67 -4.07 7.65 -6.85
CA LEU A 67 -4.91 8.77 -7.28
C LEU A 67 -4.29 9.61 -8.40
N GLU A 68 -2.96 9.70 -8.48
CA GLU A 68 -2.28 10.30 -9.63
C GLU A 68 -2.43 9.44 -10.90
N GLN A 69 -2.72 8.14 -10.73
CA GLN A 69 -2.91 7.16 -11.81
C GLN A 69 -4.40 6.83 -12.05
N GLN A 70 -5.31 7.77 -11.74
CA GLN A 70 -6.77 7.56 -11.74
C GLN A 70 -7.34 6.94 -13.02
N GLU A 71 -6.76 7.23 -14.19
CA GLU A 71 -7.21 6.66 -15.47
C GLU A 71 -7.06 5.14 -15.53
N LEU A 72 -6.08 4.59 -14.81
CA LEU A 72 -5.78 3.16 -14.73
C LEU A 72 -6.59 2.45 -13.63
N LEU A 73 -7.24 3.23 -12.75
CA LEU A 73 -8.14 2.67 -11.74
C LEU A 73 -9.51 2.36 -12.35
N PRO A 74 -10.14 1.23 -11.97
CA PRO A 74 -11.56 1.00 -12.22
C PRO A 74 -12.40 2.16 -11.69
N SER A 75 -13.47 2.52 -12.40
CA SER A 75 -14.31 3.69 -12.09
C SER A 75 -14.82 3.72 -10.65
N GLN A 76 -15.13 2.55 -10.06
CA GLN A 76 -15.56 2.41 -8.67
C GLN A 76 -14.51 2.77 -7.60
N TYR A 77 -13.23 2.87 -7.99
CA TYR A 77 -12.11 3.24 -7.11
C TYR A 77 -11.54 4.63 -7.41
N ARG A 78 -12.04 5.31 -8.44
CA ARG A 78 -11.76 6.73 -8.65
C ARG A 78 -12.55 7.47 -7.58
N LEU A 79 -11.88 8.29 -6.78
CA LEU A 79 -12.57 9.20 -5.88
C LEU A 79 -13.34 10.17 -6.78
N ASN A 80 -14.65 9.99 -6.89
CA ASN A 80 -15.50 11.02 -7.45
C ASN A 80 -15.49 12.16 -6.43
N ASP A 81 -15.12 13.36 -6.89
CA ASP A 81 -15.32 14.60 -6.14
C ASP A 81 -16.85 14.84 -6.02
N GLU A 82 -17.50 14.17 -5.06
CA GLU A 82 -18.75 14.66 -4.46
C GLU A 82 -18.44 15.50 -3.22
#